data_AF-A0A3D0TNN9-F1
#
_entry.id   AF-A0A3D0TNN9-F1
#
_cell.length_a   1.000
_cell.length_b   1.000
_cell.length_c   1.000
_cell.angle_alpha   90.00
_cell.angle_beta   90.00
_cell.angle_gamma   90.00
#
_symmetry.space_group_name_H-M   'P 1'
#
loop_
_entity.id
_entity.type
_entity.pdbx_description
1 polymer ?
#
loop_
_entity_poly.entity_id
_entity_poly.type
_entity_poly.pdbx_seq_one_letter_code
_entity_poly.pdbx_strand_id
1 'polypeptide(L)' 'MTQASGAAASRPPSRVVVVGGSLAGSRTVLALRRAGHDGPITLVSAEPHLPYDRPPLSKELLAGETT' A
#
# COMPACT_ATOMS: atom_id res chain seq x y z
N MET A 1 13.53 14.74 -41.55
CA MET A 1 12.42 14.69 -40.57
C MET A 1 12.82 13.78 -39.42
N THR A 2 13.47 14.34 -38.40
CA THR A 2 13.85 13.63 -37.17
C THR A 2 12.98 14.19 -36.05
N GLN A 3 11.97 13.42 -35.60
CA GLN A 3 11.26 13.79 -34.39
C GLN A 3 12.09 13.40 -33.17
N ALA A 4 12.53 14.43 -32.46
CA ALA A 4 12.81 14.36 -31.04
C ALA A 4 11.48 14.19 -30.30
N SER A 5 11.37 13.15 -29.48
CA SER A 5 10.43 13.14 -28.36
C SER A 5 11.16 12.54 -27.17
N GLY A 6 11.80 13.43 -26.40
CA GLY A 6 12.24 13.10 -25.06
C GLY A 6 10.99 12.89 -24.21
N ALA A 7 10.69 11.64 -23.89
CA ALA A 7 9.80 11.35 -22.78
C ALA A 7 10.47 11.93 -21.53
N ALA A 8 9.97 13.07 -21.05
CA ALA A 8 10.42 13.67 -19.80
C ALA A 8 10.46 12.54 -18.76
N ALA A 9 11.66 12.22 -18.25
CA ALA A 9 11.83 11.15 -17.27
C ALA A 9 10.79 11.38 -16.17
N SER A 10 9.80 10.49 -16.07
CA SER A 10 8.62 10.76 -15.26
C SER A 10 9.08 10.87 -13.82
N ARG A 11 9.12 12.09 -13.30
CA ARG A 11 9.53 12.31 -11.92
C ARG A 11 8.59 11.48 -11.06
N PRO A 12 9.12 10.67 -10.13
CA PRO A 12 8.25 9.89 -9.26
C PRO A 12 7.24 10.84 -8.60
N PRO A 13 5.99 10.40 -8.42
CA PRO A 13 4.95 11.23 -7.87
C PRO A 13 5.42 11.79 -6.52
N SER A 14 5.13 13.06 -6.25
CA SER A 14 5.52 13.69 -4.99
C SER A 14 4.64 13.26 -3.81
N ARG A 15 3.46 12.68 -4.08
CA ARG A 15 2.49 12.15 -3.10
C ARG A 15 1.76 10.94 -3.69
N VAL A 16 1.41 9.98 -2.83
CA VAL A 16 0.65 8.79 -3.23
C VAL A 16 -0.56 8.61 -2.30
N VAL A 17 -1.71 8.28 -2.88
CA VAL A 17 -2.91 7.87 -2.15
C VAL A 17 -3.22 6.42 -2.51
N VAL A 18 -3.33 5.57 -1.49
CA VAL A 18 -3.70 4.15 -1.63
C VAL A 18 -5.11 3.99 -1.06
N VAL A 19 -6.04 3.48 -1.86
CA VAL A 19 -7.43 3.24 -1.44
C VAL A 19 -7.63 1.75 -1.19
N GLY A 20 -8.03 1.41 0.04
CA GLY A 20 -8.23 0.05 0.52
C GLY A 20 -7.25 -0.31 1.65
N GLY A 21 -7.74 -0.39 2.89
CA GLY A 21 -6.97 -0.78 4.08
C GLY A 21 -6.79 -2.29 4.25
N SER A 22 -6.75 -3.05 3.15
CA SER A 22 -6.53 -4.49 3.17
C SER A 22 -5.04 -4.84 3.18
N LEU A 23 -4.71 -6.14 3.22
CA LEU A 23 -3.34 -6.64 3.07
C LEU A 23 -2.64 -6.05 1.84
N ALA A 24 -3.34 -5.97 0.70
CA ALA A 24 -2.77 -5.42 -0.53
C ALA A 24 -2.37 -3.95 -0.34
N GLY A 25 -3.27 -3.11 0.20
CA GLY A 25 -2.98 -1.69 0.43
C GLY A 25 -1.81 -1.47 1.40
N SER A 26 -1.79 -2.20 2.51
CA SER A 26 -0.67 -2.14 3.47
C SER A 26 0.66 -2.58 2.86
N ARG A 27 0.65 -3.65 2.04
CA ARG A 27 1.84 -4.12 1.34
C ARG A 27 2.32 -3.11 0.29
N THR A 28 1.41 -2.43 -0.41
CA THR A 28 1.77 -1.35 -1.34
C THR A 28 2.46 -0.19 -0.62
N VAL A 29 1.93 0.28 0.51
CA VAL A 29 2.57 1.35 1.30
C VAL A 29 3.97 0.94 1.76
N LEU A 30 4.12 -0.29 2.27
CA LEU A 30 5.42 -0.82 2.68
C LEU A 30 6.40 -0.93 1.51
N ALA A 31 5.93 -1.40 0.34
CA ALA A 31 6.75 -1.51 -0.86
C ALA A 31 7.23 -0.14 -1.35
N LEU A 32 6.36 0.88 -1.35
CA LEU A 32 6.73 2.24 -1.70
C LEU A 32 7.83 2.80 -0.79
N ARG A 33 7.71 2.59 0.53
CA ARG A 33 8.75 3.02 1.48
C ARG A 33 10.07 2.27 1.26
N ARG A 34 10.02 0.96 1.03
CA ARG A 34 11.22 0.15 0.72
C ARG A 34 11.88 0.55 -0.60
N ALA A 35 11.10 1.02 -1.57
CA ALA A 35 11.58 1.51 -2.86
C ALA A 35 12.13 2.96 -2.81
N GLY A 36 12.18 3.59 -1.62
CA GLY A 36 12.72 4.95 -1.46
C GLY A 36 11.75 6.06 -1.83
N HIS A 37 10.44 5.80 -1.83
CA HIS A 37 9.47 6.89 -1.93
C HIS A 37 9.42 7.64 -0.60
N ASP A 38 9.97 8.84 -0.56
CA ASP A 38 10.00 9.71 0.63
C ASP A 38 8.81 10.68 0.71
N GLY A 39 8.01 10.74 -0.36
CA GLY A 39 6.80 11.57 -0.42
C GLY A 39 5.72 11.14 0.58
N PRO A 40 4.76 12.02 0.89
CA PRO A 40 3.58 11.65 1.67
C PRO A 40 2.82 10.48 1.05
N ILE A 41 2.47 9.48 1.86
CA ILE A 41 1.61 8.37 1.50
C ILE A 41 0.37 8.41 2.39
N THR A 42 -0.81 8.48 1.79
CA THR A 42 -2.10 8.39 2.51
C THR A 42 -2.75 7.05 2.21
N LEU A 43 -3.08 6.27 3.25
CA LEU A 43 -3.86 5.04 3.12
C LEU A 43 -5.30 5.33 3.57
N VAL A 44 -6.25 5.15 2.66
CA VAL A 44 -7.68 5.31 2.94
C VAL A 44 -8.29 3.94 3.14
N SER A 45 -8.87 3.70 4.32
CA SER A 45 -9.62 2.48 4.63
C SER A 45 -11.09 2.82 4.83
N ALA A 46 -11.98 1.95 4.36
CA ALA A 46 -13.41 2.02 4.70
C ALA A 46 -13.70 1.44 6.09
N GLU A 47 -12.74 0.71 6.66
CA GLU A 47 -12.87 0.08 7.96
C GLU A 47 -12.34 0.99 9.06
N PRO A 48 -12.98 1.01 10.24
CA PRO A 48 -12.53 1.84 11.37
C PRO A 48 -11.25 1.29 12.03
N HIS A 49 -10.88 0.04 11.71
CA HIS A 49 -9.72 -0.63 12.28
C HIS A 49 -8.47 -0.41 11.42
N LEU A 50 -7.31 -0.38 12.09
CA LEU A 50 -6.02 -0.42 11.39
C LEU A 50 -5.91 -1.73 10.59
N PRO A 51 -5.22 -1.75 9.44
CA PRO A 51 -5.05 -2.97 8.66
C PRO A 51 -4.47 -4.12 9.50
N TYR A 52 -5.10 -5.29 9.42
CA TYR A 52 -4.78 -6.47 10.22
C TYR A 52 -4.86 -7.75 9.37
N ASP A 53 -4.25 -8.82 9.87
CA ASP A 53 -4.34 -10.13 9.22
C ASP A 53 -5.70 -10.78 9.53
N ARG A 54 -6.48 -10.95 8.47
CA ARG A 54 -7.79 -11.61 8.51
C ARG A 54 -7.72 -13.14 8.66
N PRO A 55 -6.74 -13.87 8.06
CA PRO A 55 -6.75 -15.34 8.10
C PRO A 55 -6.84 -15.94 9.51
N PRO A 56 -6.08 -15.46 10.51
CA PRO A 56 -6.15 -15.97 11.88
C PRO A 56 -7.54 -15.84 12.51
N LEU A 57 -8.30 -14.78 12.15
CA LEU A 57 -9.63 -14.54 12.71
C LEU A 57 -10.62 -15.68 12.48
N SER A 58 -10.49 -16.37 11.34
CA SER A 58 -11.40 -17.47 10.95
C SER A 58 -10.90 -18.85 11.37
N LYS A 59 -9.70 -18.93 11.92
CA LYS A 59 -9.01 -20.19 12.23
C LYS A 59 -8.46 -20.15 13.64
N GLU A 60 -7.19 -19.79 13.79
CA GLU A 60 -6.46 -19.94 15.05
C GLU A 60 -7.10 -19.13 16.19
N LEU A 61 -7.61 -17.93 15.92
CA LEU A 61 -8.32 -17.14 16.94
C LEU A 61 -9.70 -17.69 17.26
N LEU A 62 -10.43 -18.21 16.27
CA LEU A 62 -11.75 -18.78 16.48
C LEU A 62 -11.67 -20.15 17.18
N ALA A 63 -10.60 -20.91 16.92
CA ALA A 63 -10.30 -22.18 17.57
C ALA A 63 -9.70 -22.01 18.97
N GLY A 64 -9.38 -20.78 19.39
CA GLY A 64 -8.74 -20.51 20.69
C GLY A 64 -7.28 -20.94 20.77
N GLU A 65 -6.62 -21.12 19.63
CA GLU A 65 -5.23 -21.62 19.51
C GLU A 65 -4.19 -20.49 19.55
N THR A 66 -4.63 -19.24 19.43
CA THR A 66 -3.77 -18.04 19.57
C THR A 66 -4.04 -17.38 20.91
N THR A 67 -3.03 -17.36 21.79
CA THR A 67 -3.04 -16.67 23.10
C THR A 67 -2.56 -15.23 22.96
#